data_AF-A0A1F5GA65-F1
#
_entry.id   AF-A0A1F5GA65-F1
#
_cell.length_a   1.000
_cell.length_b   1.000
_cell.length_c   1.000
_cell.angle_alpha   90.00
_cell.angle_beta   90.00
_cell.angle_gamma   90.00
#
_symmetry.space_group_name_H-M   'P 1'
#
loop_
_entity.id
_entity.type
_entity.pdbx_description
1 polymer ?
#
loop_
_entity_poly.entity_id
_entity_poly.type
_entity_poly.pdbx_seq_one_letter_code
_entity_poly.pdbx_strand_id
1 'polypeptide(L)'
;MEDFQKKQILEKLSNSQTILIAVSKKSGFDGLASGLALYLSIKKTGKNANVIASEPTVNDANNLYGVDKIGKLQGKEDLVIVINNAINTVDKVTYNLEGDELKIKVHALAGAEGISEDSISLDKSVSYPDTVIAIGFSSAGEMNNEITREQINSSTKWIMSINKNKPPEKFAQIELDDPEAATISELTTRIITDLALPFDEDISFNLYSGIKLTTQMFSPKSTAPSTLEVAKHLLQLGAGRASLASESREVNLASRHTYDKIFKQRDIKIDRISGINYQQTQSPNMDRIQRVKSPTIPSIQGPNNPLYTEEQSTIPIEDVESKEASKKAWLKPPKVYRGSKSFDRES
;
A
#
# COMPACT_ATOMS: atom_id res chain seq x y z
N MET A 1 -15.35 5.52 3.63
CA MET A 1 -14.80 4.61 4.67
C MET A 1 -15.62 4.78 5.95
N GLU A 2 -15.82 3.74 6.76
CA GLU A 2 -16.50 3.89 8.07
C GLU A 2 -15.62 4.67 9.07
N ASP A 3 -16.23 5.52 9.90
CA ASP A 3 -15.49 6.40 10.83
C ASP A 3 -14.59 5.65 11.82
N PHE A 4 -15.05 4.49 12.31
CA PHE A 4 -14.25 3.65 13.20
C PHE A 4 -12.98 3.14 12.51
N GLN A 5 -13.13 2.61 11.28
CA GLN A 5 -12.02 2.10 10.48
C GLN A 5 -11.04 3.23 10.12
N LYS A 6 -11.56 4.39 9.73
CA LYS A 6 -10.78 5.60 9.47
C LYS A 6 -9.92 5.99 10.67
N LYS A 7 -10.53 6.08 11.86
CA LYS A 7 -9.82 6.40 13.11
C LYS A 7 -8.72 5.37 13.42
N GLN A 8 -9.01 4.09 13.24
CA GLN A 8 -8.05 3.01 13.45
C GLN A 8 -6.84 3.14 12.51
N ILE A 9 -7.07 3.41 11.21
CA ILE A 9 -5.98 3.59 10.24
C ILE A 9 -5.13 4.80 10.62
N LEU A 10 -5.76 5.95 10.91
CA LEU A 10 -5.03 7.17 11.29
C LEU A 10 -4.20 6.98 12.56
N GLU A 11 -4.74 6.30 13.57
CA GLU A 11 -4.00 5.98 14.80
C GLU A 11 -2.80 5.09 14.50
N LYS A 12 -2.95 4.07 13.65
CA LYS A 12 -1.85 3.19 13.28
C LYS A 12 -0.77 3.94 12.51
N LEU A 13 -1.12 4.65 11.44
CA LEU A 13 -0.18 5.46 10.66
C LEU A 13 0.55 6.49 11.54
N SER A 14 -0.14 7.11 12.50
CA SER A 14 0.44 8.09 13.42
C SER A 14 1.43 7.46 14.41
N ASN A 15 1.23 6.20 14.80
CA ASN A 15 2.11 5.49 15.74
C ASN A 15 3.24 4.70 15.06
N SER A 16 3.10 4.41 13.76
CA SER A 16 4.13 3.72 12.97
C SER A 16 5.43 4.51 12.95
N GLN A 17 6.55 3.81 13.20
CA GLN A 17 7.90 4.33 13.04
C GLN A 17 8.38 4.17 11.60
N THR A 18 8.15 2.99 11.01
CA THR A 18 8.55 2.66 9.64
C THR A 18 7.40 1.96 8.93
N ILE A 19 6.94 2.58 7.84
CA ILE A 19 5.85 2.09 7.00
C ILE A 19 6.44 1.52 5.71
N LEU A 20 6.05 0.31 5.34
CA LEU A 20 6.36 -0.25 4.03
C LEU A 20 5.10 -0.30 3.17
N ILE A 21 5.17 0.30 1.98
CA ILE A 21 4.18 0.13 0.92
C ILE A 21 4.67 -0.99 0.02
N ALA A 22 3.98 -2.12 0.03
CA ALA A 22 4.29 -3.25 -0.81
C ALA A 22 3.30 -3.33 -1.96
N VAL A 23 3.78 -3.52 -3.18
CA VAL A 23 2.93 -3.58 -4.38
C VAL A 23 3.12 -4.92 -5.08
N SER A 24 2.02 -5.66 -5.28
CA SER A 24 2.07 -6.92 -6.03
C SER A 24 2.36 -6.69 -7.49
N LYS A 25 3.24 -7.52 -8.06
CA LYS A 25 3.50 -7.59 -9.51
C LYS A 25 2.22 -7.83 -10.32
N LYS A 26 1.26 -8.61 -9.80
CA LYS A 26 0.00 -8.93 -10.51
C LYS A 26 -0.94 -7.74 -10.65
N SER A 27 -0.77 -6.73 -9.79
CA SER A 27 -1.56 -5.49 -9.86
C SER A 27 -1.17 -4.57 -11.01
N GLY A 28 -0.06 -4.88 -11.70
CA GLY A 28 0.38 -4.19 -12.90
C GLY A 28 0.64 -2.71 -12.68
N PHE A 29 0.46 -1.92 -13.76
CA PHE A 29 0.68 -0.48 -13.74
C PHE A 29 -0.23 0.24 -12.72
N ASP A 30 -1.46 -0.22 -12.56
CA ASP A 30 -2.45 0.39 -11.66
C ASP A 30 -2.03 0.32 -10.20
N GLY A 31 -1.65 -0.87 -9.72
CA GLY A 31 -1.21 -1.02 -8.34
C GLY A 31 0.14 -0.34 -8.10
N LEU A 32 1.03 -0.31 -9.11
CA LEU A 32 2.27 0.47 -9.03
C LEU A 32 1.99 1.97 -8.87
N ALA A 33 1.11 2.52 -9.71
CA ALA A 33 0.67 3.90 -9.62
C ALA A 33 0.05 4.23 -8.26
N SER A 34 -0.84 3.35 -7.78
CA SER A 34 -1.48 3.44 -6.47
C SER A 34 -0.47 3.43 -5.32
N GLY A 35 0.49 2.51 -5.35
CA GLY A 35 1.51 2.38 -4.31
C GLY A 35 2.48 3.54 -4.27
N LEU A 36 2.92 4.03 -5.43
CA LEU A 36 3.78 5.21 -5.50
C LEU A 36 3.06 6.47 -5.03
N ALA A 37 1.80 6.66 -5.41
CA ALA A 37 0.98 7.77 -4.94
C ALA A 37 0.81 7.76 -3.41
N LEU A 38 0.49 6.59 -2.84
CA LEU A 38 0.34 6.45 -1.39
C LEU A 38 1.68 6.63 -0.65
N TYR A 39 2.77 6.09 -1.20
CA TYR A 39 4.12 6.32 -0.69
C TYR A 39 4.46 7.81 -0.63
N LEU A 40 4.26 8.55 -1.72
CA LEU A 40 4.53 9.99 -1.79
C LEU A 40 3.66 10.78 -0.79
N SER A 41 2.39 10.43 -0.70
CA SER A 41 1.44 11.04 0.24
C SER A 41 1.89 10.83 1.70
N ILE A 42 2.24 9.59 2.07
CA ILE A 42 2.73 9.28 3.42
C ILE A 42 4.07 9.97 3.70
N LYS A 43 5.01 10.01 2.75
CA LYS A 43 6.29 10.72 2.92
C LYS A 43 6.09 12.21 3.25
N LYS A 44 5.09 12.85 2.65
CA LYS A 44 4.76 14.26 2.91
C LYS A 44 4.22 14.52 4.32
N THR A 45 3.77 13.49 5.03
CA THR A 45 3.41 13.61 6.47
C THR A 45 4.64 13.64 7.39
N GLY A 46 5.85 13.48 6.84
CA GLY A 46 7.10 13.38 7.60
C GLY A 46 7.40 11.98 8.14
N LYS A 47 6.55 10.98 7.82
CA LYS A 47 6.76 9.59 8.21
C LYS A 47 7.89 8.91 7.43
N ASN A 48 8.55 7.97 8.08
CA ASN A 48 9.48 7.08 7.38
C ASN A 48 8.68 6.03 6.61
N ALA A 49 8.60 6.21 5.30
CA ALA A 49 7.94 5.28 4.40
C ALA A 49 8.92 4.76 3.35
N ASN A 50 8.76 3.49 3.01
CA ASN A 50 9.49 2.78 1.97
C ASN A 50 8.51 2.17 0.98
N VAL A 51 8.96 1.92 -0.25
CA VAL A 51 8.15 1.25 -1.26
C VAL A 51 8.92 0.08 -1.88
N ILE A 52 8.27 -1.08 -1.94
CA ILE A 52 8.76 -2.28 -2.63
C ILE A 52 7.74 -2.66 -3.68
N ALA A 53 8.23 -2.88 -4.90
CA ALA A 53 7.49 -3.33 -6.05
C ALA A 53 8.46 -4.07 -6.99
N SER A 54 7.95 -4.61 -8.10
CA SER A 54 8.80 -5.08 -9.19
C SER A 54 9.72 -3.96 -9.69
N GLU A 55 10.89 -4.35 -10.24
CA GLU A 55 11.80 -3.39 -10.86
C GLU A 55 11.05 -2.54 -11.91
N PRO A 56 11.15 -1.20 -11.83
CA PRO A 56 10.41 -0.33 -12.73
C PRO A 56 10.94 -0.45 -14.16
N THR A 57 10.02 -0.46 -15.12
CA THR A 57 10.36 -0.38 -16.53
C THR A 57 10.63 1.06 -16.96
N VAL A 58 11.20 1.25 -18.17
CA VAL A 58 11.33 2.58 -18.79
C VAL A 58 9.97 3.26 -18.95
N ASN A 59 8.92 2.48 -19.27
CA ASN A 59 7.57 3.02 -19.36
C ASN A 59 7.07 3.54 -18.01
N ASP A 60 7.35 2.83 -16.92
CA ASP A 60 6.96 3.28 -15.58
C ASP A 60 7.68 4.58 -15.23
N ALA A 61 8.99 4.65 -15.50
CA ALA A 61 9.80 5.85 -15.24
C ALA A 61 9.34 7.10 -16.00
N ASN A 62 8.81 6.92 -17.21
CA ASN A 62 8.29 8.03 -18.02
C ASN A 62 6.86 8.44 -17.64
N ASN A 63 6.14 7.65 -16.84
CA ASN A 63 4.71 7.87 -16.58
C ASN A 63 4.34 7.89 -15.09
N LEU A 64 5.28 7.65 -14.18
CA LEU A 64 5.04 7.64 -12.73
C LEU A 64 6.16 8.35 -11.97
N TYR A 65 5.77 9.17 -11.01
CA TYR A 65 6.66 9.78 -10.03
C TYR A 65 7.03 8.79 -8.93
N GLY A 66 8.29 8.86 -8.47
CA GLY A 66 8.80 8.09 -7.34
C GLY A 66 9.27 6.67 -7.67
N VAL A 67 9.32 6.27 -8.95
CA VAL A 67 9.83 4.96 -9.36
C VAL A 67 11.27 4.70 -8.90
N ASP A 68 12.08 5.77 -8.79
CA ASP A 68 13.47 5.70 -8.35
C ASP A 68 13.60 5.34 -6.86
N LYS A 69 12.50 5.34 -6.10
CA LYS A 69 12.45 4.99 -4.68
C LYS A 69 12.17 3.51 -4.44
N ILE A 70 11.75 2.77 -5.47
CA ILE A 70 11.45 1.34 -5.37
C ILE A 70 12.68 0.57 -4.89
N GLY A 71 12.50 -0.26 -3.87
CA GLY A 71 13.56 -1.11 -3.30
C GLY A 71 14.60 -0.35 -2.46
N LYS A 72 14.56 0.98 -2.42
CA LYS A 72 15.42 1.79 -1.56
C LYS A 72 14.82 1.87 -0.16
N LEU A 73 15.11 0.86 0.67
CA LEU A 73 14.74 0.87 2.07
C LEU A 73 15.52 1.96 2.81
N GLN A 74 14.84 3.03 3.18
CA GLN A 74 15.33 4.07 4.05
C GLN A 74 14.85 3.82 5.48
N GLY A 75 15.78 3.85 6.42
CA GLY A 75 15.52 3.71 7.84
C GLY A 75 16.75 4.16 8.60
N LYS A 76 16.60 4.38 9.91
CA LYS A 76 17.79 4.46 10.76
C LYS A 76 18.53 3.13 10.58
N GLU A 77 19.74 3.21 10.04
CA GLU A 77 20.69 2.09 10.08
C GLU A 77 21.10 1.97 11.55
N ASP A 78 20.46 1.06 12.27
CA ASP A 78 20.91 0.75 13.62
C ASP A 78 22.22 -0.02 13.49
N LEU A 79 23.29 0.51 14.09
CA LEU A 79 24.57 -0.19 14.18
C LEU A 79 24.42 -1.33 15.19
N VAL A 80 24.50 -2.56 14.72
CA VAL A 80 24.47 -3.77 15.55
C VAL A 80 25.90 -4.19 15.83
N ILE A 81 26.27 -4.24 17.10
CA ILE A 81 27.55 -4.80 17.54
C ILE A 81 27.33 -6.30 17.77
N VAL A 82 27.91 -7.13 16.91
CA VAL A 82 27.84 -8.59 16.99
C VAL A 82 29.09 -9.10 17.70
N ILE A 83 28.87 -9.95 18.70
CA ILE A 83 29.94 -10.57 19.50
C ILE A 83 29.85 -12.08 19.30
N ASN A 84 30.84 -12.64 18.62
CA ASN A 84 30.91 -14.08 18.36
C ASN A 84 31.18 -14.84 19.66
N ASN A 85 30.58 -16.03 19.81
CA ASN A 85 30.73 -16.89 20.99
C ASN A 85 30.31 -16.22 22.33
N ALA A 86 29.39 -15.24 22.28
CA ALA A 86 28.94 -14.46 23.44
C ALA A 86 28.46 -15.33 24.61
N ILE A 87 27.81 -16.46 24.35
CA ILE A 87 27.29 -17.38 25.39
C ILE A 87 28.39 -17.87 26.33
N ASN A 88 29.60 -18.08 25.82
CA ASN A 88 30.71 -18.63 26.59
C ASN A 88 31.66 -17.55 27.13
N THR A 89 31.48 -16.29 26.72
CA THR A 89 32.46 -15.21 26.92
C THR A 89 31.89 -13.98 27.60
N VAL A 90 30.58 -13.73 27.51
CA VAL A 90 29.90 -12.53 28.03
C VAL A 90 29.08 -12.86 29.28
N ASP A 91 29.32 -12.13 30.37
CA ASP A 91 28.43 -12.12 31.55
C ASP A 91 27.30 -11.09 31.38
N LYS A 92 27.67 -9.82 31.13
CA LYS A 92 26.72 -8.71 30.98
C LYS A 92 27.27 -7.60 30.09
N VAL A 93 26.37 -6.80 29.53
CA VAL A 93 26.70 -5.58 28.77
C VAL A 93 26.15 -4.37 29.52
N THR A 94 26.98 -3.35 29.69
CA THR A 94 26.61 -2.06 30.28
C THR A 94 26.99 -0.93 29.35
N TYR A 95 26.27 0.18 29.36
CA TYR A 95 26.60 1.35 28.55
C TYR A 95 26.62 2.63 29.39
N ASN A 96 27.44 3.59 28.99
CA ASN A 96 27.43 4.95 29.53
C ASN A 96 27.70 5.96 28.42
N LEU A 97 27.03 7.12 28.52
CA LEU A 97 27.32 8.29 27.71
C LEU A 97 28.27 9.17 28.50
N GLU A 98 29.45 9.45 27.95
CA GLU A 98 30.46 10.32 28.56
C GLU A 98 30.82 11.41 27.56
N GLY A 99 30.29 12.62 27.78
CA GLY A 99 30.33 13.67 26.77
C GLY A 99 29.52 13.28 25.53
N ASP A 100 30.19 13.20 24.38
CA ASP A 100 29.62 12.78 23.09
C ASP A 100 29.97 11.32 22.73
N GLU A 101 30.63 10.59 23.64
CA GLU A 101 31.03 9.19 23.42
C GLU A 101 30.04 8.21 24.06
N LEU A 102 29.49 7.29 23.25
CA LEU A 102 28.80 6.11 23.75
C LEU A 102 29.83 5.01 24.03
N LYS A 103 30.04 4.69 25.32
CA LYS A 103 30.91 3.60 25.75
C LYS A 103 30.08 2.38 26.09
N ILE A 104 30.33 1.27 25.41
CA ILE A 104 29.71 -0.04 25.67
C ILE A 104 30.76 -0.93 26.33
N LYS A 105 30.52 -1.30 27.59
CA LYS A 105 31.40 -2.17 28.37
C LYS A 105 30.79 -3.57 28.43
N VAL A 106 31.49 -4.51 27.82
CA VAL A 106 31.15 -5.93 27.83
C VAL A 106 31.96 -6.61 28.94
N HIS A 107 31.28 -7.19 29.92
CA HIS A 107 31.91 -7.85 31.07
C HIS A 107 32.09 -9.33 30.74
N ALA A 108 33.31 -9.83 30.93
CA ALA A 108 33.65 -11.21 30.67
C ALA A 108 32.97 -12.16 31.66
N LEU A 109 32.58 -13.34 31.18
CA LEU A 109 32.14 -14.44 32.04
C LEU A 109 33.26 -14.85 33.00
N ALA A 110 32.93 -15.19 34.24
CA ALA A 110 33.92 -15.59 35.24
C ALA A 110 34.73 -16.81 34.76
N GLY A 111 36.06 -16.66 34.68
CA GLY A 111 36.97 -17.70 34.20
C GLY A 111 37.16 -17.75 32.68
N ALA A 112 36.50 -16.89 31.91
CA ALA A 112 36.75 -16.72 30.48
C ALA A 112 37.90 -15.74 30.22
N GLU A 113 38.58 -15.87 29.08
CA GLU A 113 39.67 -14.97 28.65
C GLU A 113 39.18 -13.56 28.22
N GLY A 114 37.87 -13.31 28.25
CA GLY A 114 37.27 -12.07 27.79
C GLY A 114 36.98 -12.08 26.29
N ILE A 115 36.83 -10.88 25.71
CA ILE A 115 36.41 -10.69 24.32
C ILE A 115 37.56 -10.07 23.55
N SER A 116 38.01 -10.75 22.49
CA SER A 116 39.02 -10.24 21.58
C SER A 116 38.39 -9.29 20.54
N GLU A 117 39.16 -8.34 20.04
CA GLU A 117 38.70 -7.43 18.97
C GLU A 117 38.20 -8.19 17.74
N ASP A 118 38.89 -9.28 17.35
CA ASP A 118 38.53 -10.12 16.20
C ASP A 118 37.18 -10.84 16.36
N SER A 119 36.68 -10.96 17.60
CA SER A 119 35.38 -11.56 17.89
C SER A 119 34.21 -10.57 17.75
N ILE A 120 34.51 -9.30 17.51
CA ILE A 120 33.54 -8.22 17.36
C ILE A 120 33.40 -7.89 15.87
N SER A 121 32.16 -7.90 15.38
CA SER A 121 31.83 -7.36 14.06
C SER A 121 30.72 -6.32 14.16
N LEU A 122 30.73 -5.38 13.21
CA LEU A 122 29.67 -4.40 13.05
C LEU A 122 28.74 -4.86 11.95
N ASP A 123 27.46 -4.91 12.25
CA ASP A 123 26.40 -5.14 11.28
C ASP A 123 25.47 -3.92 11.24
N LYS A 124 24.70 -3.80 10.18
CA LYS A 124 23.69 -2.75 10.03
C LYS A 124 22.33 -3.43 10.06
N SER A 125 21.54 -3.17 11.09
CA SER A 125 20.14 -3.55 11.06
C SER A 125 19.37 -2.50 10.27
N VAL A 126 18.77 -2.94 9.17
CA VAL A 126 17.65 -2.23 8.58
C VAL A 126 16.50 -2.31 9.58
N SER A 127 15.96 -1.17 10.02
CA SER A 127 14.77 -1.15 10.85
C SER A 127 13.60 -1.73 10.05
N TYR A 128 13.12 -2.91 10.44
CA TYR A 128 12.00 -3.57 9.79
C TYR A 128 10.73 -2.70 9.88
N PRO A 129 9.87 -2.72 8.86
CA PRO A 129 8.60 -2.02 8.93
C PRO A 129 7.76 -2.58 10.09
N ASP A 130 7.25 -1.70 10.94
CA ASP A 130 6.26 -2.08 11.94
C ASP A 130 4.83 -2.13 11.35
N THR A 131 4.68 -1.51 10.17
CA THR A 131 3.42 -1.33 9.45
C THR A 131 3.62 -1.60 7.97
N VAL A 132 2.81 -2.49 7.39
CA VAL A 132 2.81 -2.80 5.96
C VAL A 132 1.47 -2.40 5.35
N ILE A 133 1.52 -1.69 4.23
CA ILE A 133 0.35 -1.45 3.36
C ILE A 133 0.57 -2.28 2.09
N ALA A 134 -0.19 -3.36 1.95
CA ALA A 134 -0.12 -4.34 0.89
C ALA A 134 -1.13 -4.01 -0.22
N ILE A 135 -0.64 -3.72 -1.43
CA ILE A 135 -1.45 -3.29 -2.57
C ILE A 135 -1.53 -4.40 -3.60
N GLY A 136 -2.76 -4.83 -3.91
CA GLY A 136 -3.02 -5.81 -4.96
C GLY A 136 -2.63 -7.25 -4.62
N PHE A 137 -2.34 -7.56 -3.35
CA PHE A 137 -2.06 -8.92 -2.89
C PHE A 137 -3.34 -9.67 -2.53
N SER A 138 -3.45 -10.90 -3.02
CA SER A 138 -4.58 -11.82 -2.78
C SER A 138 -4.38 -12.73 -1.57
N SER A 139 -3.19 -12.82 -0.99
CA SER A 139 -2.91 -13.62 0.21
C SER A 139 -1.59 -13.22 0.88
N ALA A 140 -1.40 -13.64 2.14
CA ALA A 140 -0.09 -13.56 2.80
C ALA A 140 0.99 -14.34 2.06
N GLY A 141 0.66 -15.51 1.49
CA GLY A 141 1.61 -16.34 0.77
C GLY A 141 2.16 -15.64 -0.47
N GLU A 142 1.29 -14.95 -1.23
CA GLU A 142 1.72 -14.13 -2.37
C GLU A 142 2.63 -12.99 -1.94
N MET A 143 2.25 -12.28 -0.88
CA MET A 143 3.05 -11.19 -0.33
C MET A 143 4.45 -11.67 0.11
N ASN A 144 4.53 -12.79 0.81
CA ASN A 144 5.79 -13.36 1.28
C ASN A 144 6.66 -13.94 0.15
N ASN A 145 6.08 -14.25 -1.02
CA ASN A 145 6.84 -14.69 -2.19
C ASN A 145 7.46 -13.51 -2.94
N GLU A 146 6.81 -12.34 -2.91
CA GLU A 146 7.30 -11.14 -3.59
C GLU A 146 8.19 -10.26 -2.70
N ILE A 147 8.10 -10.40 -1.37
CA ILE A 147 8.81 -9.59 -0.40
C ILE A 147 9.72 -10.47 0.47
N THR A 148 11.00 -10.13 0.53
CA THR A 148 12.00 -10.96 1.20
C THR A 148 11.99 -10.78 2.73
N ARG A 149 12.63 -11.70 3.45
CA ARG A 149 12.70 -11.65 4.93
C ARG A 149 13.51 -10.46 5.44
N GLU A 150 14.40 -9.93 4.62
CA GLU A 150 15.19 -8.72 4.90
C GLU A 150 14.32 -7.46 4.73
N GLN A 151 13.18 -7.56 4.05
CA GLN A 151 12.24 -6.46 3.80
C GLN A 151 11.05 -6.47 4.78
N ILE A 152 10.60 -7.67 5.20
CA ILE A 152 9.53 -7.88 6.18
C ILE A 152 9.91 -9.05 7.08
N ASN A 153 9.69 -8.92 8.40
CA ASN A 153 9.91 -10.01 9.34
C ASN A 153 8.71 -10.23 10.29
N SER A 154 8.87 -11.15 11.25
CA SER A 154 7.88 -11.44 12.30
C SER A 154 7.59 -10.28 13.26
N SER A 155 8.40 -9.22 13.25
CA SER A 155 8.17 -8.00 14.04
C SER A 155 7.20 -7.04 13.35
N THR A 156 6.78 -7.31 12.12
CA THR A 156 5.70 -6.57 11.44
C THR A 156 4.43 -6.70 12.27
N LYS A 157 4.00 -5.58 12.87
CA LYS A 157 2.92 -5.61 13.88
C LYS A 157 1.54 -5.45 13.25
N TRP A 158 1.49 -4.83 12.09
CA TRP A 158 0.22 -4.43 11.49
C TRP A 158 0.29 -4.38 9.97
N ILE A 159 -0.71 -4.97 9.33
CA ILE A 159 -0.87 -5.04 7.88
C ILE A 159 -2.24 -4.45 7.53
N MET A 160 -2.25 -3.60 6.52
CA MET A 160 -3.42 -3.13 5.81
C MET A 160 -3.34 -3.60 4.36
N SER A 161 -4.41 -4.12 3.80
CA SER A 161 -4.47 -4.43 2.37
C SER A 161 -5.39 -3.48 1.61
N ILE A 162 -5.01 -3.17 0.38
CA ILE A 162 -5.80 -2.39 -0.57
C ILE A 162 -5.92 -3.21 -1.84
N ASN A 163 -7.12 -3.65 -2.17
CA ASN A 163 -7.39 -4.51 -3.31
C ASN A 163 -8.63 -4.05 -4.05
N LYS A 164 -8.73 -4.35 -5.35
CA LYS A 164 -10.00 -4.12 -6.05
C LYS A 164 -11.06 -5.12 -5.56
N ASN A 165 -10.71 -6.40 -5.57
CA ASN A 165 -11.59 -7.46 -5.10
C ASN A 165 -11.17 -7.91 -3.71
N LYS A 166 -12.15 -8.34 -2.90
CA LYS A 166 -11.87 -8.98 -1.63
C LYS A 166 -10.96 -10.20 -1.81
N PRO A 167 -9.83 -10.28 -1.07
CA PRO A 167 -9.00 -11.49 -1.03
C PRO A 167 -9.81 -12.71 -0.56
N PRO A 168 -9.52 -13.92 -1.09
CA PRO A 168 -10.22 -15.14 -0.67
C PRO A 168 -9.97 -15.51 0.80
N GLU A 169 -8.80 -15.15 1.32
CA GLU A 169 -8.39 -15.42 2.69
C GLU A 169 -7.98 -14.13 3.38
N LYS A 170 -8.41 -13.95 4.63
CA LYS A 170 -8.05 -12.79 5.43
C LYS A 170 -6.57 -12.86 5.80
N PHE A 171 -5.81 -11.82 5.47
CA PHE A 171 -4.38 -11.76 5.80
C PHE A 171 -3.92 -10.42 6.38
N ALA A 172 -4.80 -9.40 6.35
CA ALA A 172 -4.52 -8.11 6.94
C ALA A 172 -5.50 -7.80 8.08
N GLN A 173 -5.07 -6.95 9.03
CA GLN A 173 -5.92 -6.49 10.11
C GLN A 173 -7.03 -5.57 9.58
N ILE A 174 -6.71 -4.77 8.57
CA ILE A 174 -7.66 -3.96 7.79
C ILE A 174 -7.55 -4.36 6.33
N GLU A 175 -8.68 -4.72 5.72
CA GLU A 175 -8.79 -5.02 4.30
C GLU A 175 -9.72 -3.98 3.69
N LEU A 176 -9.18 -3.17 2.78
CA LEU A 176 -9.94 -2.22 1.98
C LEU A 176 -10.08 -2.79 0.59
N ASP A 177 -11.30 -3.16 0.25
CA ASP A 177 -11.68 -3.59 -1.08
C ASP A 177 -12.94 -2.89 -1.57
N ASP A 178 -13.03 -2.72 -2.89
CA ASP A 178 -14.22 -2.19 -3.54
C ASP A 178 -14.37 -2.81 -4.94
N PRO A 179 -15.14 -3.91 -5.06
CA PRO A 179 -15.37 -4.58 -6.33
C PRO A 179 -16.04 -3.70 -7.40
N GLU A 180 -16.73 -2.63 -6.99
CA GLU A 180 -17.38 -1.69 -7.90
C GLU A 180 -16.39 -0.66 -8.48
N ALA A 181 -15.21 -0.51 -7.88
CA ALA A 181 -14.15 0.32 -8.44
C ALA A 181 -13.60 -0.32 -9.72
N ALA A 182 -13.39 0.47 -10.78
CA ALA A 182 -12.76 -0.07 -11.98
C ALA A 182 -11.27 -0.37 -11.77
N THR A 183 -10.63 0.37 -10.83
CA THR A 183 -9.19 0.34 -10.57
C THR A 183 -8.84 0.44 -9.08
N ILE A 184 -7.63 -0.01 -8.72
CA ILE A 184 -7.03 0.20 -7.40
C ILE A 184 -6.75 1.70 -7.21
N SER A 185 -6.33 2.42 -8.26
CA SER A 185 -6.06 3.87 -8.17
C SER A 185 -7.30 4.68 -7.76
N GLU A 186 -8.51 4.27 -8.17
CA GLU A 186 -9.76 4.88 -7.68
C GLU A 186 -9.97 4.66 -6.18
N LEU A 187 -9.72 3.45 -5.71
CA LEU A 187 -9.82 3.12 -4.30
C LEU A 187 -8.77 3.87 -3.47
N THR A 188 -7.51 3.89 -3.93
CA THR A 188 -6.42 4.62 -3.27
C THR A 188 -6.68 6.13 -3.23
N THR A 189 -7.26 6.71 -4.30
CA THR A 189 -7.66 8.13 -4.29
C THR A 189 -8.63 8.41 -3.15
N ARG A 190 -9.69 7.59 -3.02
CA ARG A 190 -10.68 7.73 -1.95
C ARG A 190 -10.05 7.53 -0.57
N ILE A 191 -9.12 6.59 -0.41
CA ILE A 191 -8.41 6.35 0.85
C ILE A 191 -7.60 7.58 1.25
N ILE A 192 -6.79 8.14 0.34
CA ILE A 192 -5.96 9.32 0.63
C ILE A 192 -6.85 10.52 1.00
N THR A 193 -7.95 10.74 0.27
CA THR A 193 -8.92 11.80 0.54
C THR A 193 -9.65 11.58 1.87
N ASP A 194 -10.18 10.37 2.13
CA ASP A 194 -10.90 10.04 3.36
C ASP A 194 -10.00 10.22 4.59
N LEU A 195 -8.74 9.81 4.50
CA LEU A 195 -7.74 9.97 5.57
C LEU A 195 -7.17 11.39 5.67
N ALA A 196 -7.55 12.30 4.77
CA ALA A 196 -6.99 13.65 4.67
C ALA A 196 -5.45 13.67 4.60
N LEU A 197 -4.87 12.70 3.90
CA LEU A 197 -3.43 12.65 3.67
C LEU A 197 -3.02 13.69 2.61
N PRO A 198 -1.76 14.17 2.63
CA PRO A 198 -1.28 15.16 1.67
C PRO A 198 -1.46 14.71 0.22
N PHE A 199 -1.92 15.64 -0.63
CA PHE A 199 -2.24 15.41 -2.04
C PHE A 199 -1.65 16.55 -2.87
N ASP A 200 -0.89 16.25 -3.93
CA ASP A 200 -0.29 17.24 -4.83
C ASP A 200 -0.37 16.81 -6.30
N GLU A 201 0.23 17.58 -7.21
CA GLU A 201 0.25 17.31 -8.65
C GLU A 201 0.80 15.91 -8.97
N ASP A 202 1.91 15.51 -8.36
CA ASP A 202 2.61 14.25 -8.66
C ASP A 202 1.79 13.03 -8.19
N ILE A 203 1.26 13.10 -6.97
CA ILE A 203 0.35 12.07 -6.42
C ILE A 203 -0.89 11.96 -7.30
N SER A 204 -1.47 13.10 -7.70
CA SER A 204 -2.65 13.15 -8.55
C SER A 204 -2.38 12.56 -9.93
N PHE A 205 -1.21 12.85 -10.50
CA PHE A 205 -0.83 12.35 -11.81
C PHE A 205 -0.61 10.84 -11.79
N ASN A 206 0.05 10.29 -10.77
CA ASN A 206 0.22 8.85 -10.63
C ASN A 206 -1.14 8.13 -10.64
N LEU A 207 -2.04 8.53 -9.74
CA LEU A 207 -3.39 7.93 -9.64
C LEU A 207 -4.18 8.09 -10.94
N TYR A 208 -4.13 9.27 -11.56
CA TYR A 208 -4.82 9.52 -12.82
C TYR A 208 -4.29 8.62 -13.95
N SER A 209 -2.97 8.45 -14.04
CA SER A 209 -2.32 7.58 -15.02
C SER A 209 -2.71 6.11 -14.80
N GLY A 210 -2.77 5.64 -13.56
CA GLY A 210 -3.25 4.30 -13.20
C GLY A 210 -4.69 4.05 -13.67
N ILE A 211 -5.59 4.99 -13.40
CA ILE A 211 -7.00 4.95 -13.87
C ILE A 211 -7.05 4.94 -15.39
N LYS A 212 -6.40 5.91 -16.04
CA LYS A 212 -6.43 6.12 -17.48
C LYS A 212 -5.97 4.88 -18.25
N LEU A 213 -4.86 4.25 -17.85
CA LEU A 213 -4.32 3.10 -18.57
C LEU A 213 -5.16 1.84 -18.35
N THR A 214 -5.57 1.55 -17.11
CA THR A 214 -6.35 0.36 -16.79
C THR A 214 -7.74 0.37 -17.41
N THR A 215 -8.36 1.55 -17.52
CA THR A 215 -9.66 1.75 -18.18
C THR A 215 -9.57 1.85 -19.70
N GLN A 216 -8.38 1.63 -20.28
CA GLN A 216 -8.09 1.75 -21.72
C GLN A 216 -8.49 3.13 -22.26
N MET A 217 -7.96 4.19 -21.65
CA MET A 217 -8.26 5.59 -22.00
C MET A 217 -9.73 5.94 -21.78
N PHE A 218 -10.30 5.53 -20.65
CA PHE A 218 -11.71 5.75 -20.30
C PHE A 218 -12.69 5.16 -21.31
N SER A 219 -12.40 3.97 -21.82
CA SER A 219 -13.30 3.28 -22.77
C SER A 219 -14.67 3.01 -22.11
N PRO A 220 -15.80 3.11 -22.85
CA PRO A 220 -17.13 2.92 -22.28
C PRO A 220 -17.35 1.54 -21.62
N LYS A 221 -16.60 0.53 -22.04
CA LYS A 221 -16.70 -0.83 -21.49
C LYS A 221 -16.02 -0.99 -20.11
N SER A 222 -15.02 -0.17 -19.84
CA SER A 222 -14.15 -0.31 -18.66
C SER A 222 -14.21 0.88 -17.71
N THR A 223 -15.19 1.78 -17.90
CA THR A 223 -15.28 3.04 -17.16
C THR A 223 -16.66 3.23 -16.60
N ALA A 224 -16.78 3.38 -15.28
CA ALA A 224 -18.02 3.76 -14.62
C ALA A 224 -18.12 5.29 -14.49
N PRO A 225 -19.33 5.85 -14.29
CA PRO A 225 -19.49 7.28 -13.98
C PRO A 225 -18.65 7.72 -12.77
N SER A 226 -18.59 6.90 -11.71
CA SER A 226 -17.75 7.13 -10.53
C SER A 226 -16.26 7.23 -10.88
N THR A 227 -15.77 6.42 -11.83
CA THR A 227 -14.39 6.49 -12.32
C THR A 227 -14.07 7.85 -12.94
N LEU A 228 -15.00 8.42 -13.71
CA LEU A 228 -14.84 9.75 -14.30
C LEU A 228 -14.90 10.86 -13.24
N GLU A 229 -15.70 10.69 -12.19
CA GLU A 229 -15.74 11.63 -11.06
C GLU A 229 -14.41 11.66 -10.30
N VAL A 230 -13.80 10.49 -10.06
CA VAL A 230 -12.47 10.39 -9.47
C VAL A 230 -11.42 11.03 -10.38
N ALA A 231 -11.46 10.74 -11.68
CA ALA A 231 -10.55 11.34 -12.65
C ALA A 231 -10.68 12.87 -12.69
N LYS A 232 -11.92 13.40 -12.66
CA LYS A 232 -12.19 14.84 -12.54
C LYS A 232 -11.56 15.41 -11.27
N HIS A 233 -11.71 14.74 -10.13
CA HIS A 233 -11.15 15.18 -8.87
C HIS A 233 -9.62 15.26 -8.92
N LEU A 234 -8.96 14.24 -9.48
CA LEU A 234 -7.50 14.22 -9.66
C LEU A 234 -7.01 15.35 -10.58
N LEU A 235 -7.77 15.68 -11.63
CA LEU A 235 -7.46 16.82 -12.48
C LEU A 235 -7.56 18.16 -11.73
N GLN A 236 -8.57 18.32 -10.86
CA GLN A 236 -8.71 19.50 -10.00
C GLN A 236 -7.52 19.63 -9.04
N LEU A 237 -7.07 18.51 -8.47
CA LEU A 237 -5.90 18.44 -7.58
C LEU A 237 -4.57 18.64 -8.30
N GLY A 238 -4.56 18.62 -9.64
CA GLY A 238 -3.41 19.08 -10.42
C GLY A 238 -2.74 18.04 -11.29
N ALA A 239 -3.34 16.86 -11.49
CA ALA A 239 -2.79 15.86 -12.41
C ALA A 239 -2.44 16.44 -13.80
N GLY A 240 -3.23 17.38 -14.32
CA GLY A 240 -2.98 18.03 -15.61
C GLY A 240 -1.82 19.05 -15.63
N ARG A 241 -1.29 19.44 -14.46
CA ARG A 241 -0.20 20.41 -14.30
C ARG A 241 1.14 19.74 -13.98
N ALA A 242 1.16 18.44 -13.72
CA ALA A 242 2.38 17.68 -13.45
C ALA A 242 3.31 17.69 -14.67
N SER A 243 4.63 17.72 -14.48
CA SER A 243 5.61 17.77 -15.57
C SER A 243 5.52 16.59 -16.55
N LEU A 244 5.25 15.38 -16.05
CA LEU A 244 5.06 14.18 -16.87
C LEU A 244 3.77 14.26 -17.72
N ALA A 245 2.82 15.14 -17.37
CA ALA A 245 1.62 15.37 -18.17
C ALA A 245 1.93 16.10 -19.50
N SER A 246 3.01 16.89 -19.56
CA SER A 246 3.49 17.53 -20.79
C SER A 246 4.39 16.63 -21.64
N GLU A 247 5.29 15.85 -21.03
CA GLU A 247 6.26 15.02 -21.76
C GLU A 247 5.59 13.91 -22.59
N SER A 248 4.47 13.36 -22.12
CA SER A 248 3.65 12.42 -22.90
C SER A 248 3.07 12.98 -24.21
N ARG A 249 3.06 14.32 -24.39
CA ARG A 249 2.59 14.98 -25.63
C ARG A 249 3.70 15.16 -26.66
N GLU A 250 4.96 15.39 -26.27
CA GLU A 250 6.06 15.69 -27.21
C GLU A 250 6.51 14.46 -28.02
N VAL A 251 6.51 13.26 -27.41
CA VAL A 251 6.83 12.01 -28.12
C VAL A 251 5.84 11.72 -29.26
N ASN A 252 4.60 12.23 -29.18
CA ASN A 252 3.60 12.12 -30.25
C ASN A 252 3.78 13.14 -31.39
N LEU A 253 4.46 14.26 -31.17
CA LEU A 253 4.69 15.29 -32.20
C LEU A 253 5.80 14.88 -33.18
N ALA A 254 6.81 14.13 -32.70
CA ALA A 254 7.85 13.54 -33.55
C ALA A 254 7.27 12.44 -34.48
N SER A 255 6.34 11.63 -33.97
CA SER A 255 5.66 10.58 -34.73
C SER A 255 4.71 11.13 -35.81
N ARG A 256 4.22 12.37 -35.63
CA ARG A 256 3.35 13.06 -36.59
C ARG A 256 4.06 13.47 -37.90
N HIS A 257 5.37 13.71 -37.86
CA HIS A 257 6.16 14.07 -39.05
C HIS A 257 6.28 12.93 -40.07
N THR A 258 6.09 11.67 -39.63
CA THR A 258 6.07 10.50 -40.52
C THR A 258 4.72 10.34 -41.22
N TYR A 259 3.61 10.73 -40.57
CA TYR A 259 2.27 10.67 -41.16
C TYR A 259 1.99 11.79 -42.17
N ASP A 260 2.52 13.00 -41.96
CA ASP A 260 2.36 14.11 -42.93
C ASP A 260 3.08 13.87 -44.26
N LYS A 261 4.16 13.08 -44.26
CA LYS A 261 4.86 12.67 -45.51
C LYS A 261 4.05 11.67 -46.34
N ILE A 262 3.18 10.87 -45.72
CA ILE A 262 2.39 9.85 -46.42
C ILE A 262 1.16 10.47 -47.09
N PHE A 263 0.59 11.55 -46.54
CA PHE A 263 -0.58 12.22 -47.12
C PHE A 263 -0.26 13.21 -48.24
N LYS A 264 0.98 13.73 -48.33
CA LYS A 264 1.41 14.60 -49.45
C LYS A 264 1.67 13.87 -50.77
N GLN A 265 1.53 12.55 -50.82
CA GLN A 265 1.84 11.74 -52.01
C GLN A 265 0.60 11.17 -52.73
N ARG A 266 -0.61 11.60 -52.35
CA ARG A 266 -1.83 11.26 -53.07
C ARG A 266 -2.51 12.52 -53.57
N ASP A 267 -2.07 13.01 -54.72
CA ASP A 267 -2.88 13.86 -55.58
C ASP A 267 -4.07 13.02 -56.08
N ILE A 268 -5.14 12.99 -55.30
CA ILE A 268 -6.43 12.47 -55.77
C ILE A 268 -7.07 13.59 -56.58
N LYS A 269 -7.08 13.45 -57.91
CA LYS A 269 -7.98 14.22 -58.77
C LYS A 269 -9.42 13.89 -58.36
N ILE A 270 -10.08 14.84 -57.72
CA ILE A 270 -11.52 14.79 -57.50
C ILE A 270 -12.18 15.48 -58.69
N ASP A 271 -12.71 14.68 -59.62
CA ASP A 271 -13.65 15.19 -60.61
C ASP A 271 -14.96 15.54 -59.88
N ARG A 272 -15.37 16.80 -60.04
CA ARG A 272 -16.59 17.34 -59.42
C ARG A 272 -17.81 16.67 -60.05
N ILE A 273 -18.45 15.77 -59.31
CA ILE A 273 -19.83 15.37 -59.60
C ILE A 273 -20.75 16.37 -58.92
N SER A 274 -21.39 17.21 -59.73
CA SER A 274 -22.41 18.16 -59.32
C SER A 274 -23.70 17.42 -58.96
N GLY A 275 -24.23 17.68 -57.75
CA GLY A 275 -25.64 17.49 -57.43
C GLY A 275 -25.97 16.32 -56.51
N ILE A 276 -26.00 16.57 -55.20
CA ILE A 276 -26.83 15.79 -54.27
C ILE A 276 -27.56 16.78 -53.36
N ASN A 277 -28.88 16.85 -53.52
CA ASN A 277 -29.80 17.57 -52.64
C ASN A 277 -29.95 16.80 -51.32
N TYR A 278 -29.77 17.47 -50.20
CA TYR A 278 -30.17 16.95 -48.89
C TYR A 278 -31.66 17.18 -48.68
N GLN A 279 -32.47 16.13 -48.77
CA GLN A 279 -33.81 16.13 -48.19
C GLN A 279 -33.73 15.83 -46.70
N GLN A 280 -34.16 16.78 -45.87
CA GLN A 280 -34.38 16.59 -44.43
C GLN A 280 -35.53 15.59 -44.21
N THR A 281 -35.25 14.44 -43.61
CA THR A 281 -36.28 13.54 -43.09
C THR A 281 -36.63 13.95 -41.66
N GLN A 282 -37.87 14.35 -41.46
CA GLN A 282 -38.46 14.67 -40.16
C GLN A 282 -38.66 13.40 -39.30
N SER A 283 -38.47 13.53 -38.00
CA SER A 283 -38.68 12.47 -36.99
C SER A 283 -40.16 12.07 -36.91
N PRO A 284 -40.50 10.78 -36.76
CA PRO A 284 -41.87 10.37 -36.51
C PRO A 284 -42.27 10.59 -35.03
N ASN A 285 -43.47 11.13 -34.88
CA ASN A 285 -44.25 11.30 -33.67
C ASN A 285 -44.45 9.96 -32.92
N MET A 286 -44.22 9.95 -31.60
CA MET A 286 -44.62 8.85 -30.72
C MET A 286 -45.65 9.37 -29.71
N ASP A 287 -46.92 9.09 -29.99
CA ASP A 287 -48.03 9.23 -29.05
C ASP A 287 -48.66 7.85 -28.78
N ARG A 288 -49.04 7.66 -27.50
CA ARG A 288 -49.83 6.57 -26.86
C ARG A 288 -49.14 5.34 -26.24
N ILE A 289 -48.81 5.51 -24.95
CA ILE A 289 -49.36 4.83 -23.74
C ILE A 289 -49.56 3.30 -23.75
N GLN A 290 -48.92 2.61 -22.80
CA GLN A 290 -49.62 1.76 -21.81
C GLN A 290 -48.82 1.56 -20.50
N ARG A 291 -49.44 1.97 -19.39
CA ARG A 291 -49.04 1.71 -17.99
C ARG A 291 -49.18 0.22 -17.67
N VAL A 292 -48.12 -0.42 -17.18
CA VAL A 292 -48.22 -1.72 -16.51
C VAL A 292 -48.01 -1.51 -15.01
N LYS A 293 -48.93 -2.06 -14.21
CA LYS A 293 -49.01 -1.99 -12.76
C LYS A 293 -48.03 -2.97 -12.10
N SER A 294 -47.45 -2.55 -10.97
CA SER A 294 -46.70 -3.38 -10.02
C SER A 294 -47.63 -4.36 -9.28
N PRO A 295 -47.21 -5.60 -8.98
CA PRO A 295 -47.85 -6.43 -7.97
C PRO A 295 -47.17 -6.32 -6.59
N THR A 296 -48.04 -6.31 -5.58
CA THR A 296 -47.83 -6.18 -4.14
C THR A 296 -47.39 -7.50 -3.49
N ILE A 297 -46.61 -7.38 -2.40
CA ILE A 297 -46.15 -8.43 -1.46
C ILE A 297 -47.28 -8.89 -0.53
N PRO A 298 -47.38 -10.19 -0.19
CA PRO A 298 -48.01 -10.63 1.05
C PRO A 298 -46.99 -11.12 2.10
N SER A 299 -47.10 -10.58 3.30
CA SER A 299 -46.59 -11.10 4.57
C SER A 299 -47.30 -12.40 5.00
N ILE A 300 -46.66 -13.26 5.80
CA ILE A 300 -47.19 -13.83 7.08
C ILE A 300 -46.12 -14.72 7.77
N GLN A 301 -45.84 -14.32 9.01
CA GLN A 301 -45.52 -15.01 10.29
C GLN A 301 -45.10 -16.50 10.34
N GLY A 302 -44.10 -16.77 11.22
CA GLY A 302 -43.69 -18.10 11.71
C GLY A 302 -44.70 -18.75 12.68
N PRO A 303 -44.39 -19.94 13.27
CA PRO A 303 -43.54 -19.96 14.48
C PRO A 303 -42.73 -21.27 14.76
N ASN A 304 -41.97 -21.20 15.85
CA ASN A 304 -41.59 -22.26 16.82
C ASN A 304 -40.28 -23.06 16.70
N ASN A 305 -39.49 -22.90 17.76
CA ASN A 305 -38.33 -23.67 18.25
C ASN A 305 -38.77 -25.04 18.83
N PRO A 306 -37.85 -26.02 18.95
CA PRO A 306 -37.42 -26.41 20.31
C PRO A 306 -35.93 -26.77 20.48
N LEU A 307 -35.52 -26.74 21.77
CA LEU A 307 -34.25 -27.10 22.41
C LEU A 307 -33.60 -28.41 21.93
N TYR A 308 -32.25 -28.49 21.98
CA TYR A 308 -31.50 -29.65 22.52
C TYR A 308 -30.06 -29.26 22.96
N THR A 309 -29.54 -30.09 23.86
CA THR A 309 -28.56 -29.90 24.95
C THR A 309 -27.08 -30.12 24.56
N GLU A 310 -26.17 -29.46 25.29
CA GLU A 310 -24.70 -29.68 25.28
C GLU A 310 -24.29 -30.88 26.17
N GLU A 311 -23.31 -31.68 25.75
CA GLU A 311 -22.46 -32.47 26.64
C GLU A 311 -20.97 -32.20 26.32
N GLN A 312 -20.26 -31.56 27.26
CA GLN A 312 -18.81 -31.42 27.27
C GLN A 312 -18.21 -32.35 28.33
N SER A 313 -17.22 -33.16 27.95
CA SER A 313 -16.36 -33.90 28.86
C SER A 313 -15.07 -33.10 29.12
N THR A 314 -14.85 -32.66 30.35
CA THR A 314 -13.67 -31.89 30.77
C THR A 314 -12.63 -32.77 31.45
N ILE A 315 -11.36 -32.63 31.03
CA ILE A 315 -10.17 -33.11 31.76
C ILE A 315 -9.83 -32.05 32.84
N PRO A 316 -9.39 -32.42 34.05
CA PRO A 316 -9.11 -31.45 35.12
C PRO A 316 -7.98 -30.46 34.75
N ILE A 317 -8.23 -29.18 34.99
CA ILE A 317 -7.42 -28.01 34.59
C ILE A 317 -6.10 -27.90 35.39
N GLU A 318 -6.03 -28.49 36.57
CA GLU A 318 -4.97 -28.24 37.56
C GLU A 318 -3.62 -28.90 37.20
N ASP A 319 -3.64 -30.01 36.44
CA ASP A 319 -2.43 -30.75 36.05
C ASP A 319 -1.75 -30.22 34.77
N VAL A 320 -2.41 -29.32 34.04
CA VAL A 320 -1.84 -28.68 32.84
C VAL A 320 -1.12 -27.36 33.21
N GLU A 321 -1.62 -26.61 34.19
CA GLU A 321 -1.04 -25.32 34.59
C GLU A 321 0.36 -25.46 35.24
N SER A 322 0.59 -26.51 36.03
CA SER A 322 1.87 -26.70 36.74
C SER A 322 3.04 -27.01 35.79
N LYS A 323 2.79 -27.72 34.68
CA LYS A 323 3.82 -28.06 33.66
C LYS A 323 4.06 -26.93 32.66
N GLU A 324 3.07 -26.09 32.37
CA GLU A 324 3.24 -24.95 31.46
C GLU A 324 3.95 -23.74 32.12
N ALA A 325 3.72 -23.51 33.41
CA ALA A 325 4.34 -22.40 34.14
C ALA A 325 5.88 -22.51 34.20
N SER A 326 6.41 -23.73 34.32
CA SER A 326 7.86 -24.00 34.37
C SER A 326 8.57 -23.74 33.03
N LYS A 327 7.93 -24.04 31.89
CA LYS A 327 8.52 -23.78 30.56
C LYS A 327 8.45 -22.31 30.13
N LYS A 328 7.50 -21.51 30.63
CA LYS A 328 7.34 -20.09 30.27
C LYS A 328 8.31 -19.13 30.99
N ALA A 329 9.04 -19.59 32.00
CA ALA A 329 9.87 -18.72 32.83
C ALA A 329 11.17 -18.22 32.14
N TRP A 330 11.76 -18.99 31.24
CA TRP A 330 13.01 -18.64 30.54
C TRP A 330 12.81 -17.92 29.19
N LEU A 331 11.57 -17.90 28.68
CA LEU A 331 11.18 -17.21 27.44
C LEU A 331 10.90 -15.71 27.64
N LYS A 332 11.11 -15.17 28.85
CA LYS A 332 10.90 -13.75 29.10
C LYS A 332 12.14 -12.97 28.67
N PRO A 333 12.01 -11.94 27.80
CA PRO A 333 13.14 -11.07 27.46
C PRO A 333 13.70 -10.42 28.74
N PRO A 334 15.02 -10.17 28.82
CA PRO A 334 15.64 -9.58 29.99
C PRO A 334 14.94 -8.26 30.34
N LYS A 335 14.62 -8.06 31.63
CA LYS A 335 14.04 -6.81 32.13
C LYS A 335 15.06 -5.68 31.93
N VAL A 336 14.90 -4.91 30.86
CA VAL A 336 15.62 -3.65 30.68
C VAL A 336 15.04 -2.64 31.67
N TYR A 337 15.78 -2.34 32.72
CA TYR A 337 15.46 -1.26 33.63
C TYR A 337 15.65 0.06 32.89
N ARG A 338 14.55 0.72 32.48
CA ARG A 338 14.60 2.13 32.07
C ARG A 338 14.86 2.95 33.32
N GLY A 339 16.08 3.48 33.45
CA GLY A 339 16.36 4.52 34.43
C GLY A 339 15.46 5.71 34.16
N SER A 340 14.64 6.07 35.15
CA SER A 340 13.94 7.33 35.19
C SER A 340 14.96 8.46 35.38
N LYS A 341 14.95 9.46 34.49
CA LYS A 341 14.99 10.89 34.84
C LYS A 341 14.90 11.78 33.60
N SER A 342 13.90 12.63 33.66
CA SER A 342 13.75 13.93 33.01
C SER A 342 15.02 14.77 33.07
N PHE A 343 15.33 15.47 31.98
CA PHE A 343 15.94 16.80 32.05
C PHE A 343 15.46 17.63 30.85
N ASP A 344 14.67 18.64 31.18
CA ASP A 344 14.50 19.84 30.37
C ASP A 344 15.87 20.43 30.05
N ARG A 345 16.03 20.93 28.83
CA ARG A 345 17.10 21.89 28.50
C ARG A 345 16.43 23.17 28.06
N GLU A 346 16.32 24.12 28.99
CA GLU A 346 16.44 25.53 28.66
C GLU A 346 17.92 25.83 28.41
N SER A 347 18.23 26.32 27.22
CA SER A 347 19.20 27.38 26.92
C SER A 347 19.11 27.69 25.44
#